data_AF-A0A539DQ02-F1
#
_entry.id   AF-A0A539DQ02-F1
#
_cell.length_a   1.000
_cell.length_b   1.000
_cell.length_c   1.000
_cell.angle_alpha   90.00
_cell.angle_beta   90.00
_cell.angle_gamma   90.00
#
_symmetry.space_group_name_H-M   'P 1'
#
loop_
_entity.id
_entity.type
_entity.pdbx_description
1 polymer ?
#
loop_
_entity_poly.entity_id
_entity_poly.type
_entity_poly.pdbx_seq_one_letter_code
_entity_poly.pdbx_strand_id
1 'polypeptide(L)'
;MVVVVALILFNFRWHKPTAVVLLALSGVLVLAPSQATVEWMDVQWGNVEWNQRQNYLTRGATLYTLQESYRYFTDRATVDDPVAVARAMEALQGSFSDVGSPTPFKPRNVHLILLETFWDPTVLTAARLSEDPFDPELRVLWRETGYSRALSPVFGGYTANAEFEVLCGFPVDENSVKFERRLRNKVPCLPQVLAQEGYKTVASHPNIPAFWNRTNAYRRVGFETFWSIEDFKMDDMMNDEFLSDASYLTQLTEKLASNVPPTTPVFNYVVTIFGHLPFPLNEARPDVIKSASSVPEVGKYAN
;
A
#
# COMPACT_ATOMS: atom_id res chain seq x y z
N MET A 1 0.07 -2.78 28.22
CA MET A 1 1.24 -2.48 29.09
C MET A 1 1.86 -3.75 29.70
N VAL A 2 1.08 -4.60 30.37
CA VAL A 2 1.60 -5.81 31.07
C VAL A 2 2.32 -6.81 30.16
N VAL A 3 1.81 -7.06 28.94
CA VAL A 3 2.41 -8.02 28.00
C VAL A 3 3.75 -7.54 27.42
N VAL A 4 3.86 -6.24 27.11
CA VAL A 4 5.11 -5.65 26.61
C VAL A 4 6.18 -5.70 27.68
N VAL A 5 5.82 -5.34 28.91
CA VAL A 5 6.71 -5.50 30.07
C VAL A 5 7.11 -6.97 30.18
N ALA A 6 6.17 -7.92 30.20
CA ALA A 6 6.47 -9.35 30.33
C ALA A 6 7.37 -9.93 29.21
N LEU A 7 7.27 -9.44 27.96
CA LEU A 7 8.14 -9.87 26.86
C LEU A 7 9.56 -9.30 26.97
N ILE A 8 9.68 -8.05 27.45
CA ILE A 8 10.99 -7.46 27.83
C ILE A 8 11.56 -8.23 29.02
N LEU A 9 10.71 -8.61 29.98
CA LEU A 9 11.11 -9.41 31.12
C LEU A 9 11.63 -10.79 30.66
N PHE A 10 10.96 -11.46 29.73
CA PHE A 10 11.34 -12.82 29.32
C PHE A 10 12.64 -12.89 28.50
N ASN A 11 12.96 -11.87 27.70
CA ASN A 11 14.13 -11.89 26.80
C ASN A 11 15.45 -11.46 27.46
N PHE A 12 15.42 -10.84 28.63
CA PHE A 12 16.64 -10.41 29.31
C PHE A 12 17.17 -11.50 30.24
N ARG A 13 18.46 -11.85 30.09
CA ARG A 13 19.19 -12.62 31.12
C ARG A 13 19.38 -11.73 32.36
N TRP A 14 18.45 -11.84 33.29
CA TRP A 14 18.26 -11.05 34.52
C TRP A 14 19.43 -10.93 35.49
N HIS A 15 20.51 -11.66 35.27
CA HIS A 15 21.62 -11.75 36.21
C HIS A 15 22.60 -10.56 36.10
N LYS A 16 22.33 -9.59 35.22
CA LYS A 16 23.18 -8.40 35.06
C LYS A 16 22.39 -7.13 35.42
N PRO A 17 22.91 -6.27 36.32
CA PRO A 17 22.24 -5.03 36.75
C PRO A 17 21.94 -4.06 35.59
N THR A 18 22.62 -4.20 34.46
CA THR A 18 22.35 -3.44 33.22
C THR A 18 20.97 -3.70 32.64
N ALA A 19 20.39 -4.89 32.80
CA ALA A 19 19.05 -5.23 32.29
C ALA A 19 17.94 -4.48 33.03
N VAL A 20 18.07 -4.33 34.35
CA VAL A 20 17.11 -3.60 35.21
C VAL A 20 17.14 -2.10 34.94
N VAL A 21 18.34 -1.54 34.70
CA VAL A 21 18.52 -0.13 34.34
C VAL A 21 17.90 0.18 32.97
N LEU A 22 18.06 -0.70 31.98
CA LEU A 22 17.42 -0.57 30.66
C LEU A 22 15.89 -0.64 30.75
N LEU A 23 15.36 -1.51 31.63
CA LEU A 23 13.92 -1.61 31.89
C LEU A 23 13.36 -0.36 32.57
N ALA A 24 14.07 0.18 33.57
CA ALA A 24 13.70 1.42 34.24
C ALA A 24 13.75 2.63 33.29
N LEU A 25 14.78 2.72 32.43
CA LEU A 25 14.88 3.75 31.39
C LEU A 25 13.76 3.63 30.36
N SER A 26 13.39 2.41 29.96
CA SER A 26 12.26 2.18 29.05
C SER A 26 10.91 2.59 29.64
N GLY A 27 10.73 2.45 30.96
CA GLY A 27 9.52 2.91 31.66
C GLY A 27 9.44 4.43 31.79
N VAL A 28 10.57 5.11 32.04
CA VAL A 28 10.64 6.57 32.15
C VAL A 28 10.44 7.26 30.79
N LEU A 29 10.90 6.63 29.70
CA LEU A 29 10.70 7.12 28.32
C LEU A 29 9.22 7.17 27.89
N VAL A 30 8.32 6.39 28.50
CA VAL A 30 6.88 6.40 28.16
C VAL A 30 6.12 7.59 28.79
N LEU A 31 6.71 8.29 29.76
CA LEU A 31 6.00 9.32 30.54
C LEU A 31 6.00 10.72 29.89
N ALA A 32 6.88 10.98 28.92
CA ALA A 32 6.92 12.23 28.15
C ALA A 32 7.42 11.98 26.71
N PRO A 33 6.61 11.29 25.87
CA PRO A 33 6.97 11.10 24.47
C PRO A 33 7.06 12.44 23.74
N SER A 34 8.13 12.66 22.98
CA SER A 34 8.35 13.88 22.19
C SER A 34 8.88 13.55 20.80
N GLN A 35 8.47 14.32 19.80
CA GLN A 35 8.93 14.13 18.41
C GLN A 35 10.45 14.29 18.29
N ALA A 36 11.02 15.25 19.03
CA ALA A 36 12.47 15.47 19.05
C ALA A 36 13.25 14.22 19.52
N THR A 37 12.71 13.46 20.46
CA THR A 37 13.34 12.20 20.91
C THR A 37 13.25 11.11 19.85
N VAL A 38 12.12 11.00 19.14
CA VAL A 38 11.96 10.07 18.02
C VAL A 38 12.99 10.38 16.92
N GLU A 39 13.09 11.65 16.54
CA GLU A 39 14.05 12.12 15.53
C GLU A 39 15.49 11.84 15.95
N TRP A 40 15.83 12.12 17.22
CA TRP A 40 17.15 11.79 17.76
C TRP A 40 17.44 10.28 17.65
N MET A 41 16.48 9.42 18.01
CA MET A 41 16.62 7.97 17.90
C MET A 41 16.77 7.50 16.45
N ASP A 42 16.07 8.14 15.52
CA ASP A 42 16.17 7.84 14.08
C ASP A 42 17.54 8.22 13.52
N VAL A 43 18.13 9.33 13.97
CA VAL A 43 19.50 9.72 13.62
C VAL A 43 20.52 8.76 14.22
N GLN A 44 20.34 8.33 15.48
CA GLN A 44 21.31 7.46 16.15
C GLN A 44 21.27 6.01 15.66
N TRP A 45 20.09 5.47 15.38
CA TRP A 45 19.89 4.04 15.13
C TRP A 45 19.38 3.72 13.73
N GLY A 46 19.16 4.75 12.90
CA GLY A 46 18.58 4.65 11.57
C GLY A 46 17.09 4.33 11.61
N ASN A 47 16.35 4.74 10.60
CA ASN A 47 14.95 4.36 10.41
C ASN A 47 14.56 4.30 8.94
N VAL A 48 14.18 3.10 8.49
CA VAL A 48 13.56 2.91 7.18
C VAL A 48 12.07 2.76 7.43
N GLU A 49 11.33 3.87 7.30
CA GLU A 49 9.93 3.95 7.70
C GLU A 49 9.04 2.87 7.06
N TRP A 50 9.32 2.53 5.81
CA TRP A 50 8.59 1.52 5.06
C TRP A 50 9.10 0.08 5.28
N ASN A 51 10.24 -0.12 5.97
CA ASN A 51 10.87 -1.43 6.13
C ASN A 51 11.03 -1.82 7.59
N GLN A 52 9.90 -2.14 8.23
CA GLN A 52 9.85 -2.56 9.63
C GLN A 52 10.70 -3.82 9.88
N ARG A 53 10.77 -4.73 8.91
CA ARG A 53 11.62 -5.93 8.99
C ARG A 53 13.10 -5.56 9.04
N GLN A 54 13.57 -4.67 8.16
CA GLN A 54 14.96 -4.20 8.18
C GLN A 54 15.29 -3.48 9.48
N ASN A 55 14.38 -2.62 9.96
CA ASN A 55 14.53 -1.96 11.26
C ASN A 55 14.68 -3.00 12.39
N TYR A 56 13.85 -4.04 12.40
CA TYR A 56 13.92 -5.12 13.38
C TYR A 56 15.25 -5.89 13.31
N LEU A 57 15.67 -6.29 12.11
CA LEU A 57 16.91 -7.06 11.91
C LEU A 57 18.16 -6.25 12.25
N THR A 58 18.17 -4.96 11.91
CA THR A 58 19.34 -4.08 12.10
C THR A 58 19.49 -3.65 13.56
N ARG A 59 18.38 -3.29 14.22
CA ARG A 59 18.39 -2.79 15.61
C ARG A 59 18.34 -3.92 16.65
N GLY A 60 17.88 -5.10 16.25
CA GLY A 60 17.56 -6.19 17.16
C GLY A 60 16.26 -5.95 17.94
N ALA A 61 15.70 -7.03 18.49
CA ALA A 61 14.35 -7.04 19.06
C ALA A 61 14.13 -5.98 20.16
N THR A 62 15.12 -5.78 21.04
CA THR A 62 14.98 -4.86 22.18
C THR A 62 14.91 -3.40 21.72
N LEU A 63 15.89 -2.96 20.93
CA LEU A 63 15.99 -1.57 20.50
C LEU A 63 14.86 -1.22 19.54
N TYR A 64 14.53 -2.12 18.63
CA TYR A 64 13.35 -2.00 17.77
C TYR A 64 12.07 -1.81 18.59
N THR A 65 11.82 -2.68 19.57
CA THR A 65 10.61 -2.61 20.40
C THR A 65 10.55 -1.30 21.19
N LEU A 66 11.68 -0.86 21.76
CA LEU A 66 11.76 0.40 22.49
C LEU A 66 11.44 1.59 21.58
N GLN A 67 12.05 1.65 20.40
CA GLN A 67 11.89 2.76 19.47
C GLN A 67 10.50 2.82 18.86
N GLU A 68 9.97 1.70 18.39
CA GLU A 68 8.61 1.69 17.84
C GLU A 68 7.55 1.87 18.94
N SER A 69 7.81 1.45 20.18
CA SER A 69 6.90 1.78 21.31
C SER A 69 6.92 3.27 21.62
N TYR A 70 8.10 3.90 21.70
CA TYR A 70 8.22 5.33 21.95
C TYR A 70 7.55 6.14 20.83
N ARG A 71 7.82 5.78 19.57
CA ARG A 71 7.17 6.39 18.40
C ARG A 71 5.66 6.20 18.47
N TYR A 72 5.16 5.00 18.74
CA TYR A 72 3.72 4.74 18.89
C TYR A 72 3.06 5.66 19.93
N PHE A 73 3.70 5.89 21.08
CA PHE A 73 3.17 6.77 22.12
C PHE A 73 3.32 8.26 21.80
N THR A 74 4.24 8.63 20.91
CA THR A 74 4.40 9.98 20.37
C THR A 74 3.36 10.27 19.29
N ASP A 75 3.19 9.35 18.35
CA ASP A 75 2.27 9.41 17.21
C ASP A 75 0.81 9.15 17.61
N ARG A 76 0.53 8.81 18.87
CA ARG A 76 -0.85 8.68 19.32
C ARG A 76 -1.46 10.09 19.29
N ALA A 77 -2.18 10.39 18.22
CA ALA A 77 -3.05 11.54 18.20
C ALA A 77 -4.02 11.41 19.38
N THR A 78 -4.26 12.52 20.08
CA THR A 78 -5.43 12.63 20.94
C THR A 78 -6.65 12.36 20.08
N VAL A 79 -7.62 11.60 20.60
CA VAL A 79 -8.92 11.43 19.92
C VAL A 79 -9.42 12.82 19.53
N ASP A 80 -9.77 13.00 18.26
CA ASP A 80 -10.22 14.30 17.76
C ASP A 80 -11.37 14.83 18.62
N ASP A 81 -11.31 16.11 18.96
CA ASP A 81 -12.38 16.79 19.69
C ASP A 81 -13.69 16.63 18.89
N PRO A 82 -14.76 16.06 19.48
CA PRO A 82 -16.05 15.91 18.80
C PRO A 82 -16.56 17.22 18.17
N VAL A 83 -16.22 18.37 18.77
CA VAL A 83 -16.55 19.69 18.22
C VAL A 83 -15.75 19.98 16.94
N ALA A 84 -14.47 19.63 16.90
CA ALA A 84 -13.65 19.77 15.70
C ALA A 84 -14.15 18.88 14.56
N VAL A 85 -14.53 17.63 14.87
CA VAL A 85 -15.13 16.70 13.91
C VAL A 85 -16.45 17.26 13.35
N ALA A 86 -17.33 17.75 14.22
CA ALA A 86 -18.60 18.35 13.79
C ALA A 86 -18.39 19.56 12.86
N ARG A 87 -17.44 20.45 13.17
CA ARG A 87 -17.08 21.59 12.32
C ARG A 87 -16.52 21.15 10.96
N ALA A 88 -15.68 20.13 10.92
CA ALA A 88 -15.15 19.59 9.68
C ALA A 88 -16.27 19.01 8.80
N MET A 89 -17.21 18.26 9.41
CA MET A 89 -18.38 17.73 8.71
C MET A 89 -19.27 18.84 8.14
N GLU A 90 -19.51 19.91 8.89
CA GLU A 90 -20.28 21.08 8.44
C GLU A 90 -19.58 21.80 7.27
N ALA A 91 -18.26 21.97 7.32
CA ALA A 91 -17.48 22.55 6.23
C ALA A 91 -17.55 21.70 4.93
N LEU A 92 -17.65 20.39 5.08
CA LEU A 92 -17.75 19.45 3.96
C LEU A 92 -19.16 19.44 3.31
N GLN A 93 -20.23 19.70 4.07
CA GLN A 93 -21.60 19.68 3.55
C GLN A 93 -21.85 20.69 2.42
N GLY A 94 -21.12 21.82 2.38
CA GLY A 94 -21.22 22.81 1.31
C GLY A 94 -20.31 22.55 0.09
N SER A 95 -19.43 21.55 0.16
CA SER A 95 -18.37 21.30 -0.84
C SER A 95 -18.68 20.16 -1.82
N PHE A 96 -19.74 19.39 -1.57
CA PHE A 96 -20.20 18.36 -2.49
C PHE A 96 -21.33 18.91 -3.36
N SER A 97 -21.11 18.94 -4.68
CA SER A 97 -22.20 19.16 -5.62
C SER A 97 -23.21 18.03 -5.46
N ASP A 98 -24.51 18.37 -5.41
CA ASP A 98 -25.58 17.39 -5.55
C ASP A 98 -25.27 16.52 -6.78
N VAL A 99 -24.99 15.24 -6.55
CA VAL A 99 -24.92 14.27 -7.62
C VAL A 99 -26.34 14.27 -8.18
N GLY A 100 -26.52 14.79 -9.39
CA GLY A 100 -27.85 15.07 -9.96
C GLY A 100 -28.81 13.89 -9.84
N SER A 101 -30.11 14.16 -9.95
CA SER A 101 -31.21 13.20 -9.72
C SER A 101 -30.82 11.75 -10.00
N PRO A 102 -30.90 10.84 -9.00
CA PRO A 102 -30.39 9.49 -9.13
C PRO A 102 -31.04 8.81 -10.33
N THR A 103 -30.25 8.62 -11.40
CA THR A 103 -30.62 7.67 -12.44
C THR A 103 -30.79 6.30 -11.79
N PRO A 104 -31.74 5.46 -12.22
CA PRO A 104 -31.86 4.10 -11.70
C PRO A 104 -30.51 3.40 -11.72
N PHE A 105 -30.02 3.01 -10.54
CA PHE A 105 -28.73 2.35 -10.41
C PHE A 105 -28.80 1.00 -11.13
N LYS A 106 -28.05 0.86 -12.22
CA LYS A 106 -27.88 -0.40 -12.93
C LYS A 106 -26.50 -0.96 -12.57
N PRO A 107 -26.41 -2.01 -11.74
CA PRO A 107 -25.13 -2.57 -11.35
C PRO A 107 -24.33 -3.03 -12.57
N ARG A 108 -23.04 -2.70 -12.58
CA ARG A 108 -22.04 -3.20 -13.51
C ARG A 108 -20.83 -3.65 -12.72
N ASN A 109 -20.09 -4.63 -13.24
CA ASN A 109 -18.80 -4.99 -12.69
C ASN A 109 -17.86 -3.78 -12.74
N VAL A 110 -17.10 -3.58 -11.68
CA VAL A 110 -16.09 -2.54 -11.56
C VAL A 110 -14.75 -3.24 -11.38
N HIS A 111 -13.83 -2.97 -12.30
CA HIS A 111 -12.46 -3.47 -12.26
C HIS A 111 -11.53 -2.28 -12.04
N LEU A 112 -10.83 -2.25 -10.90
CA LEU A 112 -9.83 -1.24 -10.58
C LEU A 112 -8.47 -1.93 -10.55
N ILE A 113 -7.63 -1.63 -11.55
CA ILE A 113 -6.32 -2.24 -11.73
C ILE A 113 -5.25 -1.19 -11.41
N LEU A 114 -4.53 -1.41 -10.33
CA LEU A 114 -3.34 -0.65 -9.96
C LEU A 114 -2.13 -1.32 -10.62
N LEU A 115 -1.58 -0.62 -11.61
CA LEU A 115 -0.35 -1.01 -12.31
C LEU A 115 0.87 -0.53 -11.51
N GLU A 116 1.66 -1.47 -10.99
CA GLU A 116 2.82 -1.21 -10.14
C GLU A 116 3.87 -0.44 -10.95
N THR A 117 4.31 0.69 -10.40
CA THR A 117 5.29 1.58 -11.04
C THR A 117 4.94 1.91 -12.50
N PHE A 118 3.68 2.27 -12.78
CA PHE A 118 3.22 2.61 -14.13
C PHE A 118 3.05 4.11 -14.36
N TRP A 119 3.82 4.64 -15.30
CA TRP A 119 3.89 6.06 -15.70
C TRP A 119 4.41 6.19 -17.15
N ASP A 120 4.09 7.27 -17.87
CA ASP A 120 4.48 7.44 -19.28
C ASP A 120 5.92 7.94 -19.44
N PRO A 121 6.91 7.09 -19.81
CA PRO A 121 8.31 7.51 -19.91
C PRO A 121 8.61 8.32 -21.16
N THR A 122 7.69 8.40 -22.13
CA THR A 122 7.94 9.10 -23.40
C THR A 122 8.15 10.61 -23.22
N VAL A 123 7.72 11.17 -22.09
CA VAL A 123 7.98 12.57 -21.73
C VAL A 123 9.47 12.83 -21.41
N LEU A 124 10.26 11.79 -21.13
CA LEU A 124 11.71 11.86 -20.94
C LEU A 124 12.44 11.92 -22.29
N THR A 125 12.23 13.01 -23.05
CA THR A 125 12.78 13.16 -24.41
C THR A 125 14.32 13.04 -24.48
N ALA A 126 15.03 13.39 -23.40
CA ALA A 126 16.48 13.23 -23.29
C ALA A 126 16.92 11.76 -23.31
N ALA A 127 16.05 10.82 -22.91
CA ALA A 127 16.32 9.39 -22.92
C ALA A 127 16.38 8.81 -24.34
N ARG A 128 15.81 9.50 -25.35
CA ARG A 128 15.79 9.06 -26.76
C ARG A 128 15.43 7.58 -26.90
N LEU A 129 14.27 7.20 -26.33
CA LEU A 129 13.74 5.85 -26.45
C LEU A 129 13.60 5.48 -27.95
N SER A 130 13.92 4.24 -28.30
CA SER A 130 13.87 3.79 -29.70
C SER A 130 12.46 3.80 -30.29
N GLU A 131 11.45 3.58 -29.45
CA GLU A 131 10.04 3.60 -29.80
C GLU A 131 9.17 3.89 -28.56
N ASP A 132 7.86 4.03 -28.76
CA ASP A 132 6.88 4.17 -27.68
C ASP A 132 6.74 2.82 -26.96
N PRO A 133 7.00 2.73 -25.65
CA PRO A 133 6.97 1.46 -24.93
C PRO A 133 5.55 0.94 -24.65
N PHE A 134 4.51 1.75 -24.87
CA PHE A 134 3.14 1.30 -24.66
C PHE A 134 2.54 0.67 -25.90
N ASP A 135 1.73 -0.38 -25.67
CA ASP A 135 0.92 -1.00 -26.71
C ASP A 135 0.02 0.06 -27.39
N PRO A 136 -0.08 0.06 -28.73
CA PRO A 136 -0.95 1.00 -29.46
C PRO A 136 -2.41 0.97 -29.01
N GLU A 137 -2.95 -0.19 -28.62
CA GLU A 137 -4.32 -0.31 -28.11
C GLU A 137 -4.49 0.44 -26.78
N LEU A 138 -3.50 0.39 -25.90
CA LEU A 138 -3.52 1.16 -24.65
C LEU A 138 -3.52 2.67 -24.94
N ARG A 139 -2.75 3.13 -25.93
CA ARG A 139 -2.76 4.53 -26.36
C ARG A 139 -4.11 4.96 -26.91
N VAL A 140 -4.82 4.08 -27.63
CA VAL A 140 -6.19 4.33 -28.09
C VAL A 140 -7.15 4.46 -26.91
N LEU A 141 -7.14 3.50 -25.97
CA LEU A 141 -8.00 3.53 -24.78
C LEU A 141 -7.75 4.78 -23.93
N TRP A 142 -6.49 5.16 -23.71
CA TRP A 142 -6.18 6.36 -22.95
C TRP A 142 -6.70 7.64 -23.63
N ARG A 143 -6.62 7.73 -24.95
CA ARG A 143 -7.19 8.85 -25.71
C ARG A 143 -8.71 8.94 -25.56
N GLU A 144 -9.42 7.81 -25.51
CA GLU A 144 -10.89 7.79 -25.30
C GLU A 144 -11.29 8.35 -23.93
N THR A 145 -10.39 8.28 -22.93
CA THR A 145 -10.59 8.95 -21.63
C THR A 145 -10.34 10.47 -21.65
N GLY A 146 -10.04 11.04 -22.82
CA GLY A 146 -9.58 12.42 -22.94
C GLY A 146 -8.20 12.64 -22.31
N TYR A 147 -7.34 11.61 -22.31
CA TYR A 147 -6.02 11.61 -21.67
C TYR A 147 -6.09 11.88 -20.16
N SER A 148 -7.00 11.18 -19.47
CA SER A 148 -7.16 11.29 -18.03
C SER A 148 -5.84 11.04 -17.29
N ARG A 149 -5.58 11.83 -16.24
CA ARG A 149 -4.37 11.74 -15.40
C ARG A 149 -4.76 11.73 -13.93
N ALA A 150 -4.01 10.97 -13.15
CA ALA A 150 -4.05 11.01 -11.70
C ALA A 150 -2.64 11.33 -11.18
N LEU A 151 -2.57 12.05 -10.06
CA LEU A 151 -1.33 12.25 -9.33
C LEU A 151 -1.28 11.21 -8.22
N SER A 152 -0.21 10.40 -8.19
CA SER A 152 0.06 9.51 -7.06
C SER A 152 0.43 10.35 -5.84
N PRO A 153 -0.04 10.01 -4.63
CA PRO A 153 0.36 10.71 -3.40
C PRO A 153 1.80 10.42 -2.99
N VAL A 154 2.43 9.44 -3.64
CA VAL A 154 3.78 9.00 -3.37
C VAL A 154 4.59 8.94 -4.65
N PHE A 155 5.86 9.34 -4.55
CA PHE A 155 6.85 9.20 -5.61
C PHE A 155 7.79 8.05 -5.25
N GLY A 156 7.59 6.91 -5.91
CA GLY A 156 8.23 5.64 -5.55
C GLY A 156 7.71 5.08 -4.22
N GLY A 157 7.99 3.80 -3.95
CA GLY A 157 7.61 3.13 -2.69
C GLY A 157 6.14 3.30 -2.28
N TYR A 158 5.83 2.90 -1.04
CA TYR A 158 4.56 3.27 -0.38
C TYR A 158 3.27 2.97 -1.16
N THR A 159 3.22 1.91 -1.98
CA THR A 159 2.03 1.53 -2.78
C THR A 159 0.74 1.61 -1.96
N ALA A 160 0.77 1.12 -0.71
CA ALA A 160 -0.34 1.16 0.23
C ALA A 160 -0.98 2.54 0.47
N ASN A 161 -0.25 3.64 0.31
CA ASN A 161 -0.82 4.98 0.39
C ASN A 161 -1.65 5.32 -0.84
N ALA A 162 -1.18 5.00 -2.04
CA ALA A 162 -1.97 5.13 -3.27
C ALA A 162 -3.21 4.21 -3.23
N GLU A 163 -3.07 2.99 -2.70
CA GLU A 163 -4.19 2.07 -2.46
C GLU A 163 -5.22 2.70 -1.51
N PHE A 164 -4.78 3.33 -0.41
CA PHE A 164 -5.68 3.99 0.53
C PHE A 164 -6.44 5.16 -0.12
N GLU A 165 -5.76 6.04 -0.84
CA GLU A 165 -6.43 7.21 -1.44
C GLU A 165 -7.45 6.79 -2.50
N VAL A 166 -7.11 5.84 -3.38
CA VAL A 166 -8.03 5.41 -4.44
C VAL A 166 -9.23 4.64 -3.89
N LEU A 167 -9.05 3.86 -2.82
CA LEU A 167 -10.13 3.08 -2.23
C LEU A 167 -11.00 3.91 -1.29
N CYS A 168 -10.42 4.85 -0.54
CA CYS A 168 -11.12 5.55 0.53
C CYS A 168 -11.48 7.00 0.18
N GLY A 169 -10.87 7.58 -0.86
CA GLY A 169 -11.12 8.97 -1.27
C GLY A 169 -10.58 10.02 -0.29
N PHE A 170 -9.66 9.64 0.60
CA PHE A 170 -9.03 10.54 1.56
C PHE A 170 -7.54 10.66 1.29
N PRO A 171 -6.97 11.87 1.33
CA PRO A 171 -5.54 12.04 1.14
C PRO A 171 -4.75 11.41 2.29
N VAL A 172 -3.56 10.93 1.98
CA VAL A 172 -2.51 10.66 2.96
C VAL A 172 -1.76 11.97 3.17
N ASP A 173 -1.92 12.53 4.36
CA ASP A 173 -1.48 13.88 4.75
C ASP A 173 -0.16 13.89 5.53
N GLU A 174 0.37 12.71 5.82
CA GLU A 174 1.57 12.54 6.63
C GLU A 174 2.53 11.58 5.95
N ASN A 175 3.83 11.81 6.17
CA ASN A 175 4.85 10.85 5.78
C ASN A 175 4.76 9.63 6.71
N SER A 176 3.87 8.70 6.38
CA SER A 176 3.66 7.41 7.03
C SER A 176 2.91 6.45 6.10
N VAL A 177 2.97 5.16 6.39
CA VAL A 177 2.22 4.14 5.63
C VAL A 177 0.86 3.94 6.27
N LYS A 178 -0.22 4.37 5.61
CA LYS A 178 -1.57 4.39 6.18
C LYS A 178 -2.12 3.00 6.54
N PHE A 179 -1.75 1.97 5.78
CA PHE A 179 -2.19 0.60 6.10
C PHE A 179 -1.50 0.00 7.32
N GLU A 180 -0.24 0.35 7.55
CA GLU A 180 0.53 -0.11 8.72
C GLU A 180 0.21 0.72 9.96
N ARG A 181 0.01 2.03 9.77
CA ARG A 181 -0.16 3.00 10.84
C ARG A 181 -1.47 3.76 10.65
N ARG A 182 -2.17 3.99 11.76
CA ARG A 182 -3.37 4.87 11.84
C ARG A 182 -4.66 4.37 11.18
N LEU A 183 -4.64 3.40 10.25
CA LEU A 183 -5.86 2.67 9.86
C LEU A 183 -6.25 1.62 10.91
N ARG A 184 -6.71 2.03 12.08
CA ARG A 184 -7.03 1.11 13.21
C ARG A 184 -8.48 0.63 13.24
N ASN A 185 -9.39 1.46 12.72
CA ASN A 185 -10.83 1.22 12.72
C ASN A 185 -11.31 0.78 11.33
N LYS A 186 -12.56 0.32 11.26
CA LYS A 186 -13.25 0.17 9.98
C LYS A 186 -13.50 1.55 9.39
N VAL A 187 -13.32 1.69 8.08
CA VAL A 187 -13.51 2.94 7.34
C VAL A 187 -14.42 2.63 6.15
N PRO A 188 -15.47 3.44 5.90
CA PRO A 188 -16.43 3.20 4.82
C PRO A 188 -15.83 3.55 3.45
N CYS A 189 -14.79 2.82 3.05
CA CYS A 189 -14.15 2.96 1.75
C CYS A 189 -15.00 2.27 0.66
N LEU A 190 -14.62 2.49 -0.59
CA LEU A 190 -15.30 1.96 -1.78
C LEU A 190 -15.73 0.48 -1.70
N PRO A 191 -14.90 -0.48 -1.25
CA PRO A 191 -15.35 -1.87 -1.13
C PRO A 191 -16.51 -2.01 -0.12
N GLN A 192 -16.43 -1.37 1.06
CA GLN A 192 -17.55 -1.42 2.01
C GLN A 192 -18.84 -0.82 1.41
N VAL A 193 -18.73 0.29 0.69
CA VAL A 193 -19.89 0.96 0.05
C VAL A 193 -20.51 0.06 -1.03
N LEU A 194 -19.70 -0.51 -1.93
CA LEU A 194 -20.22 -1.38 -2.99
C LEU A 194 -20.79 -2.70 -2.44
N ALA A 195 -20.21 -3.25 -1.37
CA ALA A 195 -20.77 -4.42 -0.70
C ALA A 195 -22.18 -4.16 -0.15
N GLN A 196 -22.46 -2.95 0.36
CA GLN A 196 -23.80 -2.54 0.81
C GLN A 196 -24.80 -2.45 -0.34
N GLU A 197 -24.32 -2.16 -1.56
CA GLU A 197 -25.10 -2.16 -2.81
C GLU A 197 -25.18 -3.54 -3.49
N GLY A 198 -24.79 -4.62 -2.79
CA GLY A 198 -24.93 -5.99 -3.26
C GLY A 198 -23.78 -6.51 -4.14
N TYR A 199 -22.65 -5.80 -4.19
CA TYR A 199 -21.47 -6.27 -4.91
C TYR A 199 -20.70 -7.32 -4.12
N LYS A 200 -20.07 -8.26 -4.85
CA LYS A 200 -18.93 -9.01 -4.30
C LYS A 200 -17.65 -8.21 -4.41
N THR A 201 -16.93 -8.08 -3.31
CA THR A 201 -15.73 -7.24 -3.24
C THR A 201 -14.50 -8.09 -3.04
N VAL A 202 -13.61 -8.03 -4.03
CA VAL A 202 -12.43 -8.88 -4.11
C VAL A 202 -11.22 -7.99 -4.29
N ALA A 203 -10.22 -8.18 -3.44
CA ALA A 203 -8.87 -7.69 -3.68
C ALA A 203 -7.96 -8.84 -4.09
N SER A 204 -6.96 -8.56 -4.91
CA SER A 204 -5.93 -9.54 -5.25
C SER A 204 -4.56 -8.88 -5.41
N HIS A 205 -3.52 -9.59 -4.98
CA HIS A 205 -2.13 -9.18 -5.13
C HIS A 205 -1.21 -10.41 -4.96
N PRO A 206 -0.40 -10.81 -5.95
CA PRO A 206 0.38 -12.05 -5.91
C PRO A 206 1.68 -11.88 -5.09
N ASN A 207 1.56 -11.40 -3.85
CA ASN A 207 2.66 -11.22 -2.92
C ASN A 207 2.23 -11.63 -1.50
N ILE A 208 3.20 -11.64 -0.57
CA ILE A 208 3.01 -11.96 0.83
C ILE A 208 1.89 -11.08 1.42
N PRO A 209 0.80 -11.68 1.96
CA PRO A 209 -0.39 -10.94 2.38
C PRO A 209 -0.15 -9.97 3.54
N ALA A 210 0.86 -10.25 4.37
CA ALA A 210 1.22 -9.42 5.50
C ALA A 210 1.99 -8.13 5.11
N PHE A 211 2.53 -8.06 3.88
CA PHE A 211 3.23 -6.87 3.40
C PHE A 211 2.28 -5.67 3.40
N TRP A 212 2.75 -4.53 3.91
CA TRP A 212 1.93 -3.35 4.20
C TRP A 212 0.73 -3.58 5.13
N ASN A 213 0.69 -4.68 5.90
CA ASN A 213 -0.46 -5.02 6.73
C ASN A 213 -1.78 -5.17 5.93
N ARG A 214 -1.70 -5.56 4.64
CA ARG A 214 -2.86 -5.68 3.74
C ARG A 214 -3.95 -6.59 4.30
N THR A 215 -3.60 -7.72 4.93
CA THR A 215 -4.59 -8.60 5.57
C THR A 215 -5.54 -7.84 6.51
N ASN A 216 -5.02 -6.95 7.35
CA ASN A 216 -5.86 -6.18 8.27
C ASN A 216 -6.46 -4.95 7.61
N ALA A 217 -5.71 -4.27 6.75
CA ALA A 217 -6.17 -3.08 6.04
C ALA A 217 -7.38 -3.40 5.14
N TYR A 218 -7.28 -4.44 4.31
CA TYR A 218 -8.36 -4.88 3.41
C TYR A 218 -9.63 -5.26 4.17
N ARG A 219 -9.48 -5.95 5.32
CA ARG A 219 -10.61 -6.24 6.22
C ARG A 219 -11.23 -4.96 6.81
N ARG A 220 -10.44 -3.93 7.09
CA ARG A 220 -10.90 -2.66 7.68
C ARG A 220 -11.59 -1.74 6.66
N VAL A 221 -11.10 -1.72 5.42
CA VAL A 221 -11.71 -0.93 4.34
C VAL A 221 -12.95 -1.61 3.73
N GLY A 222 -13.09 -2.94 3.93
CA GLY A 222 -14.34 -3.66 3.69
C GLY A 222 -14.32 -4.69 2.56
N PHE A 223 -13.17 -5.15 2.11
CA PHE A 223 -13.13 -6.28 1.17
C PHE A 223 -13.62 -7.58 1.83
N GLU A 224 -14.44 -8.34 1.11
CA GLU A 224 -14.90 -9.66 1.54
C GLU A 224 -13.84 -10.74 1.28
N THR A 225 -13.12 -10.63 0.17
CA THR A 225 -12.11 -11.61 -0.27
C THR A 225 -10.79 -10.92 -0.55
N PHE A 226 -9.69 -11.53 -0.11
CA PHE A 226 -8.33 -11.16 -0.53
C PHE A 226 -7.58 -12.40 -0.99
N TRP A 227 -7.20 -12.43 -2.26
CA TRP A 227 -6.30 -13.46 -2.81
C TRP A 227 -4.85 -12.98 -2.81
N SER A 228 -3.97 -13.73 -2.15
CA SER A 228 -2.55 -13.42 -2.02
C SER A 228 -1.66 -14.41 -2.78
N ILE A 229 -0.34 -14.35 -2.60
CA ILE A 229 0.62 -15.24 -3.28
C ILE A 229 0.24 -16.73 -3.18
N GLU A 230 -0.33 -17.17 -2.07
CA GLU A 230 -0.74 -18.57 -1.85
C GLU A 230 -1.94 -19.00 -2.72
N ASP A 231 -2.67 -18.05 -3.29
CA ASP A 231 -3.87 -18.28 -4.11
C ASP A 231 -3.57 -18.36 -5.61
N PHE A 232 -2.33 -18.10 -6.01
CA PHE A 232 -1.87 -18.10 -7.39
C PHE A 232 -0.76 -19.15 -7.58
N LYS A 233 -0.71 -19.72 -8.79
CA LYS A 233 0.45 -20.47 -9.24
C LYS A 233 1.54 -19.48 -9.59
N MET A 234 2.69 -19.64 -8.98
CA MET A 234 3.88 -18.83 -9.25
C MET A 234 4.61 -19.38 -10.48
N ASP A 235 3.91 -19.43 -11.61
CA ASP A 235 4.45 -19.78 -12.92
C ASP A 235 4.88 -18.52 -13.68
N ASP A 236 5.59 -18.68 -14.80
CA ASP A 236 6.00 -17.55 -15.65
C ASP A 236 6.61 -16.37 -14.87
N MET A 237 7.50 -16.70 -13.94
CA MET A 237 8.14 -15.72 -13.06
C MET A 237 9.27 -14.99 -13.76
N MET A 238 9.46 -13.74 -13.34
CA MET A 238 10.47 -12.85 -13.86
C MET A 238 11.72 -12.98 -13.01
N ASN A 239 12.68 -13.77 -13.51
CA ASN A 239 13.90 -14.16 -12.78
C ASN A 239 13.62 -14.67 -11.36
N ASP A 240 12.56 -15.47 -11.20
CA ASP A 240 12.12 -16.03 -9.90
C ASP A 240 11.76 -14.97 -8.84
N GLU A 241 11.56 -13.70 -9.21
CA GLU A 241 11.20 -12.63 -8.28
C GLU A 241 9.70 -12.37 -8.24
N PHE A 242 9.09 -12.13 -9.40
CA PHE A 242 7.70 -11.67 -9.49
C PHE A 242 6.89 -12.50 -10.49
N LEU A 243 5.62 -12.78 -10.15
CA LEU A 243 4.67 -13.37 -11.08
C LEU A 243 4.39 -12.39 -12.22
N SER A 244 4.38 -12.86 -13.48
CA SER A 244 4.01 -12.01 -14.60
C SER A 244 2.56 -11.55 -14.49
N ASP A 245 2.29 -10.29 -14.86
CA ASP A 245 0.92 -9.77 -14.85
C ASP A 245 0.03 -10.53 -15.85
N ALA A 246 0.60 -11.10 -16.91
CA ALA A 246 -0.12 -11.95 -17.87
C ALA A 246 -0.67 -13.22 -17.19
N SER A 247 0.18 -14.01 -16.52
CA SER A 247 -0.27 -15.20 -15.80
C SER A 247 -1.23 -14.83 -14.67
N TYR A 248 -0.89 -13.80 -13.90
CA TYR A 248 -1.70 -13.31 -12.80
C TYR A 248 -3.13 -12.94 -13.23
N LEU A 249 -3.29 -12.11 -14.27
CA LEU A 249 -4.60 -11.66 -14.74
C LEU A 249 -5.43 -12.80 -15.36
N THR A 250 -4.79 -13.77 -16.02
CA THR A 250 -5.46 -14.98 -16.52
C THR A 250 -6.02 -15.80 -15.35
N GLN A 251 -5.18 -16.13 -14.36
CA GLN A 251 -5.60 -16.89 -13.19
C GLN A 251 -6.70 -16.15 -12.40
N LEU A 252 -6.58 -14.82 -12.25
CA LEU A 252 -7.57 -14.01 -11.57
C LEU A 252 -8.94 -14.06 -12.27
N THR A 253 -8.95 -13.98 -13.60
CA THR A 253 -10.19 -14.05 -14.39
C THR A 253 -10.88 -15.40 -14.19
N GLU A 254 -10.13 -16.51 -14.20
CA GLU A 254 -10.64 -17.86 -13.92
C GLU A 254 -11.18 -18.00 -12.50
N LYS A 255 -10.48 -17.44 -11.50
CA LYS A 255 -10.93 -17.43 -10.10
C LYS A 255 -12.22 -16.65 -9.94
N LEU A 256 -12.34 -15.47 -10.55
CA LEU A 256 -13.57 -14.69 -10.51
C LEU A 256 -14.75 -15.46 -11.13
N ALA A 257 -14.55 -16.05 -12.30
CA ALA A 257 -15.58 -16.85 -12.97
C ALA A 257 -16.02 -18.07 -12.16
N SER A 258 -15.10 -18.67 -11.39
CA SER A 258 -15.38 -19.87 -10.59
C SER A 258 -16.00 -19.57 -9.22
N ASN A 259 -15.74 -18.40 -8.64
CA ASN A 259 -16.11 -18.06 -7.27
C ASN A 259 -17.22 -17.01 -7.15
N VAL A 260 -17.52 -16.28 -8.23
CA VAL A 260 -18.55 -15.22 -8.22
C VAL A 260 -19.70 -15.63 -9.16
N PRO A 261 -20.96 -15.73 -8.67
CA PRO A 261 -22.09 -16.02 -9.52
C PRO A 261 -22.25 -14.97 -10.64
N PRO A 262 -22.54 -15.36 -11.89
CA PRO A 262 -22.68 -14.42 -13.01
C PRO A 262 -23.76 -13.33 -12.82
N THR A 263 -24.71 -13.56 -11.91
CA THR A 263 -25.78 -12.62 -11.57
C THR A 263 -25.40 -11.59 -10.51
N THR A 264 -24.23 -11.72 -9.89
CA THR A 264 -23.78 -10.83 -8.81
C THR A 264 -22.73 -9.85 -9.35
N PRO A 265 -22.93 -8.53 -9.20
CA PRO A 265 -21.92 -7.57 -9.65
C PRO A 265 -20.66 -7.70 -8.79
N VAL A 266 -19.49 -7.53 -9.41
CA VAL A 266 -18.19 -7.61 -8.72
C VAL A 266 -17.48 -6.27 -8.70
N PHE A 267 -16.88 -5.94 -7.56
CA PHE A 267 -15.80 -4.98 -7.45
C PHE A 267 -14.50 -5.76 -7.32
N ASN A 268 -13.73 -5.80 -8.40
CA ASN A 268 -12.44 -6.47 -8.45
C ASN A 268 -11.33 -5.42 -8.38
N TYR A 269 -10.58 -5.43 -7.28
CA TYR A 269 -9.39 -4.62 -7.07
C TYR A 269 -8.13 -5.46 -7.28
N VAL A 270 -7.28 -5.01 -8.19
CA VAL A 270 -6.09 -5.74 -8.65
C VAL A 270 -4.86 -4.90 -8.38
N VAL A 271 -3.90 -5.44 -7.64
CA VAL A 271 -2.60 -4.82 -7.44
C VAL A 271 -1.56 -5.70 -8.11
N THR A 272 -1.06 -5.24 -9.25
CA THR A 272 0.01 -5.92 -10.00
C THR A 272 1.34 -5.83 -9.26
N ILE A 273 2.35 -6.57 -9.72
CA ILE A 273 3.69 -6.54 -9.12
C ILE A 273 4.82 -6.64 -10.14
N PHE A 274 4.53 -7.00 -11.40
CA PHE A 274 5.57 -7.21 -12.41
C PHE A 274 6.45 -5.97 -12.63
N GLY A 275 5.85 -4.78 -12.66
CA GLY A 275 6.57 -3.51 -12.81
C GLY A 275 7.42 -3.10 -11.60
N HIS A 276 7.62 -3.96 -10.59
CA HIS A 276 8.39 -3.60 -9.41
C HIS A 276 9.90 -3.53 -9.71
N LEU A 277 10.60 -2.59 -9.06
CA LEU A 277 12.06 -2.50 -9.09
C LEU A 277 12.69 -3.84 -8.63
N PRO A 278 13.74 -4.36 -9.31
CA PRO A 278 14.59 -3.67 -10.30
C PRO A 278 14.15 -3.80 -11.79
N PHE A 279 12.87 -4.10 -12.04
CA PHE A 279 12.31 -4.44 -13.37
C PHE A 279 12.95 -5.71 -13.95
N PRO A 280 12.80 -6.87 -13.27
CA PRO A 280 13.41 -8.09 -13.74
C PRO A 280 12.74 -8.55 -15.04
N LEU A 281 13.56 -8.84 -16.05
CA LEU A 281 13.18 -9.40 -17.33
C LEU A 281 13.94 -10.71 -17.57
N ASN A 282 13.38 -11.62 -18.36
CA ASN A 282 13.95 -12.95 -18.61
C ASN A 282 14.09 -13.23 -20.11
N GLU A 283 14.61 -14.41 -20.48
CA GLU A 283 14.83 -14.76 -21.90
C GLU A 283 13.54 -14.75 -22.74
N ALA A 284 12.37 -15.00 -22.13
CA ALA A 284 11.08 -14.96 -22.81
C ALA A 284 10.56 -13.52 -23.01
N ARG A 285 11.07 -12.56 -22.24
CA ARG A 285 10.73 -11.13 -22.31
C ARG A 285 12.02 -10.30 -22.26
N PRO A 286 12.85 -10.35 -23.31
CA PRO A 286 14.12 -9.61 -23.33
C PRO A 286 13.88 -8.12 -23.48
N ASP A 287 14.91 -7.31 -23.23
CA ASP A 287 14.89 -5.89 -23.56
C ASP A 287 14.66 -5.67 -25.08
N VAL A 288 13.65 -4.87 -25.42
CA VAL A 288 13.31 -4.45 -26.79
C VAL A 288 13.45 -2.94 -27.00
N ILE A 289 13.22 -2.14 -25.96
CA ILE A 289 13.34 -0.69 -25.97
C ILE A 289 14.78 -0.28 -25.65
N LYS A 290 15.39 0.47 -26.57
CA LYS A 290 16.73 1.06 -26.38
C LYS A 290 16.59 2.49 -25.86
N SER A 291 17.52 2.89 -24.99
CA SER A 291 17.60 4.23 -24.42
C SER A 291 19.03 4.77 -24.53
N ALA A 292 19.17 6.06 -24.83
CA ALA A 292 20.43 6.78 -24.77
C ALA A 292 20.75 7.34 -23.38
N SER A 293 19.87 7.13 -22.40
CA SER A 293 20.07 7.57 -21.01
C SER A 293 21.32 6.94 -20.40
N SER A 294 22.10 7.74 -19.68
CA SER A 294 23.21 7.23 -18.84
C SER A 294 22.72 6.60 -17.52
N VAL A 295 21.43 6.71 -17.21
CA VAL A 295 20.79 6.11 -16.03
C VAL A 295 20.14 4.79 -16.48
N PRO A 296 20.69 3.62 -16.09
CA PRO A 296 20.23 2.32 -16.56
C PRO A 296 18.75 2.04 -16.27
N GLU A 297 18.26 2.52 -15.13
CA GLU A 297 16.87 2.36 -14.68
C GLU A 297 15.87 2.94 -15.68
N VAL A 298 16.23 4.00 -16.43
CA VAL A 298 15.35 4.59 -17.44
C VAL A 298 15.10 3.63 -18.59
N GLY A 299 16.14 2.91 -19.03
CA GLY A 299 16.01 1.89 -20.07
C GLY A 299 15.21 0.69 -19.57
N LYS A 300 15.56 0.18 -18.39
CA LYS A 300 14.86 -0.96 -17.77
C LYS A 300 13.39 -0.70 -17.52
N TYR A 301 13.05 0.49 -17.02
CA TYR A 301 11.67 0.92 -16.79
C TYR A 301 10.85 0.98 -18.08
N ALA A 302 11.48 1.34 -19.19
CA ALA A 302 10.78 1.46 -20.47
C ALA A 302 10.52 0.09 -21.13
N ASN A 303 11.12 -1.00 -20.63
CA ASN A 303 10.93 -2.35 -21.13
C ASN A 303 9.91 -3.11 -20.29
#